data_AF-A0A538EM10-F1
#
_entry.id   AF-A0A538EM10-F1
#
_cell.length_a   1.000
_cell.length_b   1.000
_cell.length_c   1.000
_cell.angle_alpha   90.00
_cell.angle_beta   90.00
_cell.angle_gamma   90.00
#
_symmetry.space_group_name_H-M   'P 1'
#
loop_
_entity.id
_entity.type
_entity.pdbx_description
1 polymer ?
#
loop_
_entity_poly.entity_id
_entity_poly.type
_entity_poly.pdbx_seq_one_letter_code
_entity_poly.pdbx_strand_id
1 'polypeptide(L)'
;MLTLRRGRVTAVVSRAEGLARIEVDGSPCVAYPRLTGPVALGDDVLVNVQARELELGSGGFDVLYANMTRGLDLTPATGAHVIKLPYTPLQAAARHAEEDRELPETLGGLPVVCCSLHSQVAPVCAGIGAGARVAYLQLPGGALPVSLSDTLRELRSRGVIETTVAVDACVDGDVHCVSVASALLWCAAEDFDIAVCAIGPGVVGTGSSFGHGGLAAAWAAQAAHALGGDPILAVRASQGDARERHQGVSHHARDIIRLAEVTAAWPRGVESPSGIAVEEVDVDGWEEACAGLPLSHMGRDATADPLFFAAAFAAGRAARGRLV
;
A
#
# COMPACT_ATOMS: atom_id res chain seq x y z
N MET A 1 17.04 -7.66 17.22
CA MET A 1 18.36 -7.39 16.60
C MET A 1 18.30 -7.93 15.19
N LEU A 2 19.04 -7.36 14.23
CA LEU A 2 19.04 -7.87 12.85
C LEU A 2 19.71 -9.25 12.79
N THR A 3 18.99 -10.29 12.37
CA THR A 3 19.53 -11.64 12.15
C THR A 3 19.86 -11.83 10.68
N LEU A 4 21.16 -11.92 10.36
CA LEU A 4 21.65 -12.14 9.00
C LEU A 4 22.35 -13.48 8.88
N ARG A 5 22.26 -14.08 7.70
CA ARG A 5 23.14 -15.19 7.28
C ARG A 5 23.72 -14.93 5.91
N ARG A 6 24.88 -15.52 5.63
CA ARG A 6 25.43 -15.65 4.28
C ARG A 6 24.80 -16.87 3.59
N GLY A 7 24.65 -16.81 2.29
CA GLY A 7 24.12 -17.92 1.49
C GLY A 7 24.41 -17.77 0.01
N ARG A 8 23.97 -18.76 -0.79
CA ARG A 8 24.05 -18.69 -2.25
C ARG A 8 22.69 -18.70 -2.91
N VAL A 9 22.51 -17.90 -3.95
CA VAL A 9 21.30 -17.95 -4.78
C VAL A 9 21.26 -19.28 -5.52
N THR A 10 20.29 -20.13 -5.20
CA THR A 10 20.09 -21.48 -5.78
C THR A 10 19.01 -21.51 -6.85
N ALA A 11 18.10 -20.53 -6.86
CA ALA A 11 17.09 -20.38 -7.90
C ALA A 11 16.68 -18.92 -8.08
N VAL A 12 16.25 -18.59 -9.30
CA VAL A 12 15.51 -17.35 -9.59
C VAL A 12 14.11 -17.77 -10.04
N VAL A 13 13.15 -17.69 -9.11
CA VAL A 13 11.78 -18.17 -9.31
C VAL A 13 11.01 -17.25 -10.24
N SER A 14 11.10 -15.94 -10.02
CA SER A 14 10.51 -14.94 -10.91
C SER A 14 11.20 -13.59 -10.82
N ARG A 15 11.05 -12.81 -11.88
CA ARG A 15 11.50 -11.41 -11.93
C ARG A 15 10.33 -10.54 -12.35
N ALA A 16 10.17 -9.44 -11.64
CA ALA A 16 9.33 -8.33 -12.03
C ALA A 16 10.17 -7.05 -11.94
N GLU A 17 9.62 -5.94 -12.43
CA GLU A 17 10.27 -4.66 -12.24
C GLU A 17 10.41 -4.33 -10.75
N GLY A 18 11.64 -4.06 -10.30
CA GLY A 18 11.95 -3.72 -8.91
C GLY A 18 11.89 -4.89 -7.90
N LEU A 19 11.52 -6.11 -8.31
CA LEU A 19 11.40 -7.27 -7.42
C LEU A 19 11.93 -8.55 -8.08
N ALA A 20 12.68 -9.36 -7.34
CA ALA A 20 12.99 -10.73 -7.72
C ALA A 20 12.61 -11.68 -6.59
N ARG A 21 11.93 -12.79 -6.95
CA ARG A 21 11.70 -13.91 -6.05
C ARG A 21 12.75 -14.97 -6.34
N ILE A 22 13.53 -15.31 -5.33
CA ILE A 22 14.69 -16.18 -5.44
C ILE A 22 14.66 -17.25 -4.35
N GLU A 23 15.55 -18.22 -4.47
CA GLU A 23 15.89 -19.12 -3.37
C GLU A 23 17.35 -18.89 -2.99
N VAL A 24 17.61 -18.87 -1.68
CA VAL A 24 18.96 -18.82 -1.12
C VAL A 24 19.19 -20.06 -0.28
N ASP A 25 20.06 -20.95 -0.76
CA ASP A 25 20.28 -22.30 -0.20
C ASP A 25 18.96 -23.09 -0.04
N GLY A 26 18.09 -23.01 -1.06
CA GLY A 26 16.78 -23.66 -1.08
C GLY A 26 15.69 -23.01 -0.24
N SER A 27 15.97 -21.89 0.44
CA SER A 27 14.96 -21.14 1.21
C SER A 27 14.37 -19.97 0.40
N PRO A 28 13.04 -19.77 0.41
CA PRO A 28 12.40 -18.64 -0.27
C PRO A 28 12.91 -17.29 0.22
N CYS A 29 13.28 -16.41 -0.71
CA CYS A 29 13.80 -15.09 -0.43
C CYS A 29 13.30 -14.06 -1.45
N VAL A 30 13.04 -12.84 -1.01
CA VAL A 30 12.75 -11.71 -1.90
C VAL A 30 13.95 -10.78 -2.00
N ALA A 31 14.22 -10.29 -3.20
CA ALA A 31 15.25 -9.31 -3.47
C ALA A 31 14.63 -8.07 -4.12
N TYR A 32 15.20 -6.90 -3.82
CA TYR A 32 14.82 -5.62 -4.40
C TYR A 32 15.99 -5.10 -5.24
N PRO A 33 16.07 -5.44 -6.54
CA PRO A 33 17.28 -5.15 -7.32
C PRO A 33 17.61 -3.66 -7.47
N ARG A 34 16.63 -2.76 -7.32
CA ARG A 34 16.85 -1.31 -7.30
C ARG A 34 17.61 -0.85 -6.04
N LEU A 35 17.56 -1.62 -4.95
CA LEU A 35 18.25 -1.34 -3.69
C LEU A 35 19.50 -2.20 -3.47
N THR A 36 19.45 -3.46 -3.91
CA THR A 36 20.45 -4.50 -3.56
C THR A 36 21.22 -5.05 -4.76
N GLY A 37 20.88 -4.56 -5.96
CA GLY A 37 21.51 -4.92 -7.22
C GLY A 37 20.88 -6.14 -7.88
N PRO A 38 21.22 -6.39 -9.16
CA PRO A 38 20.69 -7.53 -9.88
C PRO A 38 21.11 -8.86 -9.21
N VAL A 39 20.20 -9.82 -9.18
CA VAL A 39 20.44 -11.18 -8.66
C VAL A 39 20.56 -12.18 -9.80
N ALA A 40 21.33 -13.25 -9.61
CA ALA A 40 21.45 -14.37 -10.54
C ALA A 40 21.87 -15.65 -9.80
N LEU A 41 21.75 -16.78 -10.48
CA LEU A 41 22.15 -18.07 -9.94
C LEU A 41 23.63 -18.07 -9.54
N GLY A 42 23.93 -18.60 -8.36
CA GLY A 42 25.30 -18.75 -7.83
C GLY A 42 25.82 -17.56 -7.02
N ASP A 43 25.09 -16.44 -6.99
CA ASP A 43 25.50 -15.26 -6.23
C ASP A 43 25.70 -15.56 -4.75
N ASP A 44 26.75 -14.98 -4.21
CA ASP A 44 27.01 -14.92 -2.79
C ASP A 44 26.31 -13.70 -2.17
N VAL A 45 25.47 -13.96 -1.17
CA VAL A 45 24.52 -12.98 -0.64
C VAL A 45 24.46 -13.00 0.88
N LEU A 46 24.08 -11.86 1.46
CA LEU A 46 23.60 -11.76 2.84
C LEU A 46 22.07 -11.64 2.82
N VAL A 47 21.39 -12.41 3.67
CA VAL A 47 19.92 -12.39 3.79
C VAL A 47 19.48 -12.20 5.24
N ASN A 48 18.40 -11.46 5.44
CA ASN A 48 17.69 -11.33 6.70
C ASN A 48 16.66 -12.45 6.82
N VAL A 49 16.76 -13.24 7.90
CA VAL A 49 16.01 -14.48 8.09
C VAL A 49 14.87 -14.38 9.11
N GLN A 50 14.73 -13.24 9.78
CA GLN A 50 13.87 -13.11 10.96
C GLN A 50 12.40 -13.44 10.66
N ALA A 51 11.88 -13.06 9.50
CA ALA A 51 10.47 -13.28 9.20
C ALA A 51 10.14 -14.79 9.06
N ARG A 52 11.10 -15.60 8.60
CA ARG A 52 10.99 -17.06 8.57
C ARG A 52 11.19 -17.68 9.94
N GLU A 53 12.20 -17.25 10.69
CA GLU A 53 12.46 -17.76 12.05
C GLU A 53 11.29 -17.50 13.02
N LEU A 54 10.56 -16.41 12.80
CA LEU A 54 9.35 -16.05 13.56
C LEU A 54 8.06 -16.64 12.97
N GLU A 55 8.15 -17.42 11.90
CA GLU A 55 7.01 -18.03 11.19
C GLU A 55 5.91 -17.01 10.84
N LEU A 56 6.30 -15.80 10.43
CA LEU A 56 5.34 -14.74 10.11
C LEU A 56 4.51 -15.15 8.89
N GLY A 57 3.18 -15.12 9.00
CA GLY A 57 2.25 -15.61 7.97
C GLY A 57 2.51 -15.07 6.55
N SER A 58 2.01 -13.88 6.22
CA SER A 58 2.16 -13.30 4.87
C SER A 58 3.58 -12.81 4.54
N GLY A 59 4.53 -12.98 5.47
CA GLY A 59 5.92 -12.54 5.34
C GLY A 59 6.93 -13.68 5.48
N GLY A 60 6.53 -14.94 5.32
CA GLY A 60 7.33 -16.15 5.59
C GLY A 60 8.48 -16.42 4.60
N PHE A 61 9.17 -15.37 4.15
CA PHE A 61 10.32 -15.43 3.25
C PHE A 61 11.49 -14.63 3.83
N ASP A 62 12.71 -15.04 3.47
CA ASP A 62 13.92 -14.24 3.74
C ASP A 62 13.88 -12.95 2.91
N VAL A 63 14.60 -11.92 3.34
CA VAL A 63 14.79 -10.69 2.55
C VAL A 63 16.27 -10.52 2.24
N LEU A 64 16.61 -10.37 0.96
CA LEU A 64 17.97 -10.09 0.53
C LEU A 64 18.44 -8.77 1.16
N TYR A 65 19.53 -8.84 1.91
CA TYR A 65 20.13 -7.69 2.58
C TYR A 65 21.23 -7.06 1.73
N ALA A 66 22.12 -7.88 1.16
CA ALA A 66 23.16 -7.42 0.25
C ALA A 66 23.57 -8.53 -0.73
N ASN A 67 23.84 -8.18 -1.99
CA ASN A 67 24.46 -9.06 -2.96
C ASN A 67 25.96 -8.76 -3.07
N MET A 68 26.80 -9.66 -2.54
CA MET A 68 28.25 -9.46 -2.46
C MET A 68 28.97 -9.80 -3.76
N THR A 69 28.27 -10.38 -4.75
CA THR A 69 28.84 -10.72 -6.05
C THR A 69 28.70 -9.59 -7.05
N ARG A 70 27.53 -8.93 -7.09
CA ARG A 70 27.30 -7.85 -8.07
C ARG A 70 26.45 -6.67 -7.58
N GLY A 71 26.04 -6.68 -6.31
CA GLY A 71 25.28 -5.57 -5.73
C GLY A 71 26.15 -4.42 -5.21
N LEU A 72 27.47 -4.63 -5.09
CA LEU A 72 28.40 -3.67 -4.50
C LEU A 72 28.77 -2.52 -5.45
N ASP A 73 28.55 -2.69 -6.75
CA ASP A 73 28.88 -1.69 -7.78
C ASP A 73 27.66 -0.85 -8.21
N LEU A 74 26.57 -0.87 -7.42
CA LEU A 74 25.41 -0.02 -7.68
C LEU A 74 25.79 1.46 -7.60
N THR A 75 25.49 2.20 -8.66
CA THR A 75 25.66 3.65 -8.69
C THR A 75 24.40 4.35 -8.18
N PRO A 76 24.52 5.48 -7.46
CA PRO A 76 23.38 6.29 -7.09
C PRO A 76 22.55 6.72 -8.30
N ALA A 77 21.24 6.92 -8.08
CA ALA A 77 20.39 7.51 -9.10
C ALA A 77 20.89 8.92 -9.46
N THR A 78 20.87 9.26 -10.74
CA THR A 78 21.35 10.58 -11.21
C THR A 78 20.49 11.69 -10.62
N GLY A 79 21.13 12.72 -10.05
CA GLY A 79 20.45 13.87 -9.43
C GLY A 79 19.83 13.60 -8.05
N ALA A 80 19.89 12.36 -7.54
CA ALA A 80 19.38 12.03 -6.22
C ALA A 80 20.28 12.60 -5.12
N HIS A 81 19.71 13.41 -4.23
CA HIS A 81 20.43 14.03 -3.13
C HIS A 81 19.69 13.95 -1.78
N VAL A 82 18.42 13.53 -1.78
CA VAL A 82 17.62 13.32 -0.58
C VAL A 82 17.70 11.84 -0.18
N ILE A 83 17.87 11.57 1.11
CA ILE A 83 18.10 10.22 1.62
C ILE A 83 16.78 9.58 2.09
N LYS A 84 16.47 8.39 1.56
CA LYS A 84 15.49 7.46 2.14
C LYS A 84 16.15 6.63 3.24
N LEU A 85 15.40 6.34 4.30
CA LEU A 85 15.85 5.55 5.45
C LEU A 85 17.18 6.06 6.07
N PRO A 86 17.29 7.37 6.38
CA PRO A 86 18.55 7.98 6.81
C PRO A 86 19.12 7.31 8.06
N TYR A 87 20.44 7.10 8.06
CA TYR A 87 21.20 6.47 9.16
C TYR A 87 20.85 5.00 9.45
N THR A 88 20.06 4.35 8.58
CA THR A 88 19.88 2.90 8.61
C THR A 88 20.90 2.21 7.70
N PRO A 89 21.15 0.91 7.88
CA PRO A 89 22.00 0.16 6.96
C PRO A 89 21.47 0.04 5.52
N LEU A 90 20.22 0.42 5.27
CA LEU A 90 19.60 0.42 3.94
C LEU A 90 19.36 1.85 3.41
N GLN A 91 20.07 2.85 3.94
CA GLN A 91 19.95 4.21 3.44
C GLN A 91 20.33 4.29 1.96
N ALA A 92 19.53 5.01 1.18
CA ALA A 92 19.77 5.22 -0.25
C ALA A 92 19.33 6.62 -0.66
N ALA A 93 20.05 7.24 -1.61
CA ALA A 93 19.62 8.50 -2.19
C ALA A 93 18.49 8.26 -3.20
N ALA A 94 17.46 9.10 -3.15
CA ALA A 94 16.37 9.14 -4.10
C ALA A 94 16.11 10.59 -4.52
N ARG A 95 15.50 10.74 -5.70
CA ARG A 95 14.93 12.02 -6.16
C ARG A 95 13.45 12.01 -5.84
N HIS A 96 12.94 13.09 -5.29
CA HIS A 96 11.55 13.23 -4.91
C HIS A 96 10.82 14.11 -5.92
N ALA A 97 9.55 13.79 -6.17
CA ALA A 97 8.74 14.43 -7.20
C ALA A 97 8.60 15.94 -6.99
N GLU A 98 8.45 16.34 -5.73
CA GLU A 98 8.33 17.74 -5.31
C GLU A 98 9.61 18.56 -5.50
N GLU A 99 10.75 17.94 -5.83
CA GLU A 99 11.97 18.66 -6.21
C GLU A 99 11.88 19.24 -7.63
N ASP A 100 11.04 18.64 -8.48
CA ASP A 100 10.97 18.93 -9.92
C ASP A 100 9.71 19.66 -10.34
N ARG A 101 8.82 19.95 -9.39
CA ARG A 101 7.50 20.54 -9.63
C ARG A 101 7.19 21.59 -8.60
N GLU A 102 6.66 22.71 -9.07
CA GLU A 102 6.00 23.67 -8.19
C GLU A 102 4.67 23.08 -7.75
N LEU A 103 4.52 22.93 -6.43
CA LEU A 103 3.32 22.34 -5.85
C LEU A 103 2.25 23.43 -5.61
N PRO A 104 0.96 23.13 -5.84
CA PRO A 104 -0.10 24.05 -5.48
C PRO A 104 -0.17 24.24 -3.95
N GLU A 105 -0.86 25.28 -3.50
CA GLU A 105 -1.10 25.50 -2.06
C GLU A 105 -2.19 24.58 -1.49
N THR A 106 -3.10 24.09 -2.35
CA THR A 106 -4.26 23.28 -1.95
C THR A 106 -4.49 22.13 -2.92
N LEU A 107 -5.29 21.16 -2.50
CA LEU A 107 -5.72 20.02 -3.31
C LEU A 107 -6.95 20.30 -4.18
N GLY A 108 -7.59 21.47 -4.05
CA GLY A 108 -8.74 21.84 -4.88
C GLY A 108 -9.92 20.86 -4.83
N GLY A 109 -10.13 20.19 -3.69
CA GLY A 109 -11.19 19.18 -3.54
C GLY A 109 -10.82 17.78 -4.04
N LEU A 110 -9.55 17.49 -4.37
CA LEU A 110 -9.10 16.16 -4.80
C LEU A 110 -9.65 15.05 -3.87
N PRO A 111 -10.38 14.06 -4.41
CA PRO A 111 -10.80 12.89 -3.65
C PRO A 111 -9.61 12.02 -3.24
N VAL A 112 -9.52 11.72 -1.94
CA VAL A 112 -8.44 10.92 -1.35
C VAL A 112 -9.01 9.70 -0.64
N VAL A 113 -8.90 8.52 -1.24
CA VAL A 113 -9.36 7.27 -0.63
C VAL A 113 -8.29 6.73 0.31
N CYS A 114 -8.63 6.62 1.60
CA CYS A 114 -7.74 6.16 2.67
C CYS A 114 -8.04 4.69 3.02
N CYS A 115 -7.07 3.81 2.79
CA CYS A 115 -7.16 2.39 3.05
C CYS A 115 -6.29 1.99 4.25
N SER A 116 -6.91 1.40 5.27
CA SER A 116 -6.21 0.86 6.44
C SER A 116 -5.45 -0.45 6.16
N LEU A 117 -5.71 -1.07 5.01
CA LEU A 117 -5.11 -2.32 4.57
C LEU A 117 -4.85 -2.31 3.06
N HIS A 118 -3.75 -2.95 2.66
CA HIS A 118 -3.41 -3.11 1.24
C HIS A 118 -4.47 -3.88 0.44
N SER A 119 -5.14 -4.86 1.05
CA SER A 119 -6.17 -5.67 0.38
C SER A 119 -7.45 -4.91 0.02
N GLN A 120 -7.59 -3.65 0.47
CA GLN A 120 -8.70 -2.77 0.07
C GLN A 120 -8.44 -2.07 -1.27
N VAL A 121 -7.20 -2.04 -1.76
CA VAL A 121 -6.81 -1.23 -2.93
C VAL A 121 -7.51 -1.72 -4.21
N ALA A 122 -7.51 -3.03 -4.47
CA ALA A 122 -8.14 -3.59 -5.66
C ALA A 122 -9.66 -3.30 -5.73
N PRO A 123 -10.47 -3.59 -4.70
CA PRO A 123 -11.89 -3.26 -4.73
C PRO A 123 -12.17 -1.75 -4.76
N VAL A 124 -11.36 -0.92 -4.08
CA VAL A 124 -11.45 0.55 -4.22
C VAL A 124 -11.27 0.96 -5.67
N CYS A 125 -10.24 0.47 -6.34
CA CYS A 125 -9.99 0.81 -7.74
C CYS A 125 -11.09 0.31 -8.68
N ALA A 126 -11.66 -0.87 -8.42
CA ALA A 126 -12.84 -1.36 -9.14
C ALA A 126 -14.06 -0.44 -8.95
N GLY A 127 -14.25 0.08 -7.73
CA GLY A 127 -15.32 1.03 -7.41
C GLY A 127 -15.15 2.40 -8.08
N ILE A 128 -13.89 2.85 -8.26
CA ILE A 128 -13.59 4.04 -9.06
C ILE A 128 -14.00 3.83 -10.53
N GLY A 129 -13.71 2.65 -11.07
CA GLY A 129 -14.00 2.30 -12.46
C GLY A 129 -13.03 2.94 -13.45
N ALA A 130 -13.33 2.81 -14.74
CA ALA A 130 -12.48 3.33 -15.81
C ALA A 130 -12.70 4.85 -16.04
N GLY A 131 -11.71 5.49 -16.68
CA GLY A 131 -11.81 6.90 -17.08
C GLY A 131 -11.58 7.89 -15.95
N ALA A 132 -10.83 7.49 -14.91
CA ALA A 132 -10.20 8.38 -13.95
C ALA A 132 -8.69 8.08 -13.92
N ARG A 133 -7.87 9.11 -13.82
CA ARG A 133 -6.43 9.02 -13.55
C ARG A 133 -6.22 8.81 -12.06
N VAL A 134 -5.77 7.62 -11.69
CA VAL A 134 -5.59 7.22 -10.29
C VAL A 134 -4.10 7.12 -9.96
N ALA A 135 -3.68 7.86 -8.92
CA ALA A 135 -2.38 7.69 -8.29
C ALA A 135 -2.52 6.83 -7.02
N TYR A 136 -1.64 5.83 -6.85
CA TYR A 136 -1.57 5.06 -5.61
C TYR A 136 -0.43 5.55 -4.73
N LEU A 137 -0.72 5.88 -3.47
CA LEU A 137 0.25 6.37 -2.50
C LEU A 137 0.45 5.32 -1.40
N GLN A 138 1.62 4.71 -1.35
CA GLN A 138 1.96 3.78 -0.27
C GLN A 138 2.41 4.53 0.98
N LEU A 139 1.69 4.31 2.07
CA LEU A 139 1.94 4.91 3.37
C LEU A 139 2.85 4.03 4.26
N PRO A 140 3.66 4.64 5.15
CA PRO A 140 4.55 3.91 6.05
C PRO A 140 3.79 3.30 7.25
N GLY A 141 3.03 2.22 6.99
CA GLY A 141 2.29 1.47 8.03
C GLY A 141 2.29 -0.05 7.81
N GLY A 142 3.15 -0.52 6.91
CA GLY A 142 3.31 -1.92 6.51
C GLY A 142 4.62 -2.08 5.74
N ALA A 143 4.69 -3.03 4.80
CA ALA A 143 5.86 -3.16 3.94
C ALA A 143 6.22 -1.82 3.26
N LEU A 144 7.51 -1.48 3.29
CA LEU A 144 8.04 -0.23 2.75
C LEU A 144 8.31 -0.26 1.25
N PRO A 145 8.82 -1.36 0.65
CA PRO A 145 9.01 -1.44 -0.80
C PRO A 145 7.67 -1.62 -1.53
N VAL A 146 7.32 -0.66 -2.38
CA VAL A 146 6.08 -0.69 -3.19
C VAL A 146 6.10 -1.86 -4.18
N SER A 147 7.27 -2.15 -4.74
CA SER A 147 7.51 -3.24 -5.71
C SER A 147 7.13 -4.64 -5.20
N LEU A 148 7.01 -4.83 -3.88
CA LEU A 148 6.59 -6.10 -3.28
C LEU A 148 5.19 -6.54 -3.75
N SER A 149 4.28 -5.60 -4.00
CA SER A 149 2.88 -5.95 -4.28
C SER A 149 2.67 -6.49 -5.69
N ASP A 150 2.18 -7.73 -5.79
CA ASP A 150 1.64 -8.26 -7.06
C ASP A 150 0.36 -7.53 -7.47
N THR A 151 -0.48 -7.14 -6.51
CA THR A 151 -1.74 -6.42 -6.76
C THR A 151 -1.49 -5.10 -7.45
N LEU A 152 -0.52 -4.30 -6.99
CA LEU A 152 -0.19 -3.04 -7.63
C LEU A 152 0.36 -3.26 -9.04
N ARG A 153 1.22 -4.26 -9.24
CA ARG A 153 1.72 -4.60 -10.58
C ARG A 153 0.59 -4.95 -11.55
N GLU A 154 -0.40 -5.71 -11.09
CA GLU A 154 -1.57 -6.06 -11.91
C GLU A 154 -2.47 -4.85 -12.20
N LEU A 155 -2.72 -3.99 -11.22
CA LEU A 155 -3.51 -2.78 -11.41
C LEU A 155 -2.82 -1.78 -12.35
N ARG A 156 -1.48 -1.67 -12.27
CA ARG A 156 -0.65 -0.86 -13.18
C ARG A 156 -0.65 -1.41 -14.60
N SER A 157 -0.48 -2.73 -14.78
CA SER A 157 -0.48 -3.35 -16.11
C SER A 157 -1.81 -3.21 -16.84
N ARG A 158 -2.92 -3.13 -16.10
CA ARG A 158 -4.27 -2.89 -16.62
C ARG A 158 -4.61 -1.41 -16.80
N GLY A 159 -3.71 -0.49 -16.43
CA GLY A 159 -3.97 0.96 -16.47
C GLY A 159 -5.05 1.43 -15.50
N VAL A 160 -5.40 0.62 -14.49
CA VAL A 160 -6.36 1.00 -13.44
C VAL A 160 -5.73 1.99 -12.47
N ILE A 161 -4.43 1.82 -12.20
CA ILE A 161 -3.59 2.82 -11.54
C ILE A 161 -2.59 3.30 -12.57
N GLU A 162 -2.38 4.61 -12.65
CA GLU A 162 -1.44 5.20 -13.60
C GLU A 162 -0.01 5.26 -13.04
N THR A 163 0.13 5.54 -11.74
CA THR A 163 1.44 5.62 -11.05
C THR A 163 1.39 5.11 -9.61
N THR A 164 2.54 4.69 -9.09
CA THR A 164 2.72 4.36 -7.67
C THR A 164 3.72 5.31 -7.01
N VAL A 165 3.34 5.84 -5.86
CA VAL A 165 4.12 6.81 -5.09
C VAL A 165 4.56 6.17 -3.79
N ALA A 166 5.87 6.14 -3.56
CA ALA A 166 6.49 5.72 -2.32
C ALA A 166 6.66 6.92 -1.39
N VAL A 167 5.81 6.98 -0.35
CA VAL A 167 5.75 8.12 0.57
C VAL A 167 6.62 7.88 1.81
N ASP A 168 7.32 8.92 2.27
CA ASP A 168 8.11 8.90 3.51
C ASP A 168 9.17 7.77 3.49
N ALA A 169 9.14 6.83 4.43
CA ALA A 169 10.09 5.72 4.50
C ALA A 169 9.86 4.65 3.42
N CYS A 170 8.77 4.71 2.65
CA CYS A 170 8.54 3.79 1.54
C CYS A 170 9.56 4.01 0.41
N VAL A 171 9.86 2.93 -0.32
CA VAL A 171 10.85 2.89 -1.40
C VAL A 171 10.31 2.11 -2.60
N ASP A 172 11.03 2.12 -3.72
CA ASP A 172 10.67 1.37 -4.94
C ASP A 172 9.28 1.66 -5.54
N GLY A 173 8.75 2.87 -5.34
CA GLY A 173 7.66 3.40 -6.17
C GLY A 173 8.19 3.88 -7.53
N ASP A 174 7.28 4.21 -8.44
CA ASP A 174 7.63 4.95 -9.66
C ASP A 174 8.09 6.37 -9.33
N VAL A 175 7.47 6.93 -8.30
CA VAL A 175 7.72 8.27 -7.79
C VAL A 175 7.99 8.16 -6.29
N HIS A 176 8.86 9.01 -5.76
CA HIS A 176 9.10 9.16 -4.33
C HIS A 176 8.64 10.53 -3.87
N CYS A 177 7.98 10.59 -2.70
CA CYS A 177 7.64 11.85 -2.04
C CYS A 177 8.06 11.79 -0.56
N VAL A 178 8.50 12.90 0.00
CA VAL A 178 9.00 12.99 1.38
C VAL A 178 7.86 12.80 2.38
N SER A 179 6.65 13.26 2.06
CA SER A 179 5.52 13.26 2.99
C SER A 179 4.21 12.97 2.26
N VAL A 180 3.17 12.62 3.03
CA VAL A 180 1.82 12.44 2.45
C VAL A 180 1.31 13.76 1.87
N ALA A 181 1.58 14.89 2.54
CA ALA A 181 1.23 16.22 2.06
C ALA A 181 1.87 16.51 0.68
N SER A 182 3.19 16.32 0.56
CA SER A 182 3.87 16.57 -0.72
C SER A 182 3.42 15.60 -1.81
N ALA A 183 3.14 14.33 -1.48
CA ALA A 183 2.59 13.36 -2.43
C ALA A 183 1.20 13.75 -2.95
N LEU A 184 0.30 14.21 -2.08
CA LEU A 184 -1.04 14.64 -2.49
C LEU A 184 -1.01 15.92 -3.32
N LEU A 185 -0.20 16.91 -2.92
CA LEU A 185 -0.02 18.14 -3.69
C LEU A 185 0.63 17.87 -5.05
N TRP A 186 1.58 16.93 -5.11
CA TRP A 186 2.12 16.45 -6.37
C TRP A 186 1.05 15.81 -7.24
N CYS A 187 0.14 15.01 -6.65
CA CYS A 187 -0.98 14.45 -7.40
C CYS A 187 -1.89 15.53 -8.00
N ALA A 188 -2.15 16.60 -7.24
CA ALA A 188 -2.89 17.76 -7.73
C ALA A 188 -2.13 18.50 -8.84
N ALA A 189 -0.81 18.68 -8.72
CA ALA A 189 0.04 19.31 -9.73
C ALA A 189 0.15 18.50 -11.04
N GLU A 190 -0.09 17.19 -10.98
CA GLU A 190 -0.09 16.29 -12.14
C GLU A 190 -1.50 16.00 -12.68
N ASP A 191 -2.53 16.71 -12.19
CA ASP A 191 -3.92 16.57 -12.61
C ASP A 191 -4.46 15.13 -12.47
N PHE A 192 -4.10 14.44 -11.38
CA PHE A 192 -4.76 13.16 -11.03
C PHE A 192 -6.18 13.42 -10.56
N ASP A 193 -7.11 12.57 -10.98
CA ASP A 193 -8.52 12.67 -10.60
C ASP A 193 -8.74 12.17 -9.17
N ILE A 194 -8.01 11.11 -8.76
CA ILE A 194 -8.19 10.47 -7.45
C ILE A 194 -6.83 9.98 -6.92
N ALA A 195 -6.58 10.20 -5.63
CA ALA A 195 -5.47 9.56 -4.91
C ALA A 195 -5.98 8.39 -4.05
N VAL A 196 -5.38 7.21 -4.19
CA VAL A 196 -5.65 6.04 -3.34
C VAL A 196 -4.47 5.79 -2.42
N CYS A 197 -4.64 6.12 -1.14
CA CYS A 197 -3.64 5.98 -0.10
C CYS A 197 -3.84 4.64 0.63
N ALA A 198 -2.80 3.82 0.75
CA ALA A 198 -2.86 2.59 1.55
C ALA A 198 -1.52 2.24 2.18
N ILE A 199 -1.54 1.48 3.27
CA ILE A 199 -0.33 0.79 3.73
C ILE A 199 0.06 -0.33 2.75
N GLY A 200 1.36 -0.68 2.72
CA GLY A 200 1.83 -1.87 2.00
C GLY A 200 1.36 -3.19 2.63
N PRO A 201 1.58 -4.34 1.95
CA PRO A 201 1.30 -5.67 2.52
C PRO A 201 2.02 -5.89 3.87
N GLY A 202 1.47 -6.73 4.74
CA GLY A 202 2.10 -7.04 6.04
C GLY A 202 1.94 -5.91 7.06
N VAL A 203 0.69 -5.67 7.48
CA VAL A 203 0.36 -4.67 8.50
C VAL A 203 1.12 -4.92 9.79
N VAL A 204 1.76 -3.87 10.33
CA VAL A 204 2.36 -3.92 11.66
C VAL A 204 1.25 -3.84 12.70
N GLY A 205 1.30 -4.67 13.73
CA GLY A 205 0.29 -4.68 14.79
C GLY A 205 0.82 -5.32 16.07
N THR A 206 0.61 -4.65 17.21
CA THR A 206 0.92 -5.19 18.54
C THR A 206 -0.31 -5.81 19.21
N GLY A 207 -1.49 -5.66 18.59
CA GLY A 207 -2.79 -6.07 19.14
C GLY A 207 -3.44 -5.02 20.05
N SER A 208 -2.81 -3.86 20.27
CA SER A 208 -3.42 -2.72 20.97
C SER A 208 -4.13 -1.77 19.98
N SER A 209 -5.11 -1.01 20.48
CA SER A 209 -5.96 -0.12 19.68
C SER A 209 -5.16 0.88 18.82
N PHE A 210 -4.13 1.54 19.35
CA PHE A 210 -3.28 2.45 18.54
C PHE A 210 -1.95 1.84 18.12
N GLY A 211 -1.73 0.56 18.40
CA GLY A 211 -0.48 -0.15 18.11
C GLY A 211 -0.46 -0.83 16.74
N HIS A 212 -1.05 -0.21 15.71
CA HIS A 212 -1.11 -0.79 14.37
C HIS A 212 -0.77 0.23 13.29
N GLY A 213 -0.15 -0.25 12.19
CA GLY A 213 0.28 0.63 11.10
C GLY A 213 -0.87 1.15 10.22
N GLY A 214 -2.06 0.54 10.30
CA GLY A 214 -3.27 1.05 9.62
C GLY A 214 -3.66 2.47 10.01
N LEU A 215 -3.16 3.01 11.14
CA LEU A 215 -3.31 4.43 11.51
C LEU A 215 -2.71 5.38 10.47
N ALA A 216 -1.82 4.92 9.61
CA ALA A 216 -1.29 5.74 8.52
C ALA A 216 -2.41 6.33 7.63
N ALA A 217 -3.53 5.62 7.48
CA ALA A 217 -4.72 6.12 6.78
C ALA A 217 -5.32 7.37 7.44
N ALA A 218 -5.27 7.49 8.78
CA ALA A 218 -5.73 8.70 9.48
C ALA A 218 -4.82 9.90 9.18
N TRP A 219 -3.51 9.69 9.08
CA TRP A 219 -2.55 10.75 8.73
C TRP A 219 -2.75 11.23 7.29
N ALA A 220 -3.05 10.31 6.37
CA ALA A 220 -3.41 10.68 5.00
C ALA A 220 -4.71 11.49 4.95
N ALA A 221 -5.73 11.08 5.69
CA ALA A 221 -6.99 11.81 5.79
C ALA A 221 -6.80 13.22 6.37
N GLN A 222 -6.03 13.37 7.45
CA GLN A 222 -5.74 14.68 8.04
C GLN A 222 -4.98 15.60 7.07
N ALA A 223 -3.96 15.07 6.38
CA ALA A 223 -3.23 15.84 5.40
C ALA A 223 -4.13 16.29 4.24
N ALA A 224 -4.98 15.38 3.74
CA ALA A 224 -5.95 15.71 2.69
C ALA A 224 -6.92 16.80 3.15
N HIS A 225 -7.55 16.64 4.32
CA HIS A 225 -8.47 17.63 4.88
C HIS A 225 -7.80 19.00 5.08
N ALA A 226 -6.62 19.02 5.72
CA ALA A 226 -5.89 20.25 6.00
C ALA A 226 -5.46 21.02 4.75
N LEU A 227 -5.30 20.32 3.62
CA LEU A 227 -4.93 20.90 2.32
C LEU A 227 -6.15 21.12 1.40
N GLY A 228 -7.38 20.97 1.91
CA GLY A 228 -8.60 21.23 1.16
C GLY A 228 -8.97 20.14 0.14
N GLY A 229 -8.58 18.89 0.40
CA GLY A 229 -9.05 17.71 -0.32
C GLY A 229 -10.27 17.07 0.35
N ASP A 230 -10.75 15.95 -0.22
CA ASP A 230 -11.92 15.22 0.27
C ASP A 230 -11.54 13.79 0.70
N PRO A 231 -11.24 13.56 2.00
CA PRO A 231 -10.80 12.26 2.50
C PRO A 231 -11.97 11.28 2.68
N ILE A 232 -11.84 10.12 2.06
CA ILE A 232 -12.84 9.03 2.09
C ILE A 232 -12.20 7.80 2.70
N LEU A 233 -12.76 7.29 3.78
CA LEU A 233 -12.29 6.06 4.41
C LEU A 233 -12.89 4.82 3.72
N ALA A 234 -12.04 3.94 3.23
CA ALA A 234 -12.42 2.56 2.93
C ALA A 234 -12.64 1.83 4.26
N VAL A 235 -13.89 1.74 4.72
CA VAL A 235 -14.21 1.19 6.03
C VAL A 235 -13.83 -0.29 6.08
N ARG A 236 -12.92 -0.64 6.99
CA ARG A 236 -12.58 -2.03 7.25
C ARG A 236 -13.71 -2.68 8.05
N ALA A 237 -14.48 -3.52 7.40
CA ALA A 237 -15.50 -4.35 8.02
C ALA A 237 -15.38 -5.81 7.55
N SER A 238 -15.84 -6.75 8.37
CA SER A 238 -15.81 -8.19 8.05
C SER A 238 -17.05 -8.85 8.62
N GLN A 239 -17.60 -9.83 7.91
CA GLN A 239 -18.60 -10.77 8.44
C GLN A 239 -18.06 -12.20 8.45
N GLY A 240 -17.03 -12.48 7.66
CA GLY A 240 -16.43 -13.82 7.55
C GLY A 240 -15.41 -14.17 8.64
N ASP A 241 -15.26 -13.38 9.71
CA ASP A 241 -14.37 -13.72 10.84
C ASP A 241 -15.19 -14.49 11.88
N ALA A 242 -14.73 -15.70 12.23
CA ALA A 242 -15.40 -16.55 13.22
C ALA A 242 -15.42 -15.94 14.63
N ARG A 243 -14.55 -14.96 14.90
CA ARG A 243 -14.49 -14.27 16.20
C ARG A 243 -15.48 -13.12 16.20
N GLU A 244 -16.49 -13.18 17.05
CA GLU A 244 -17.57 -12.18 17.17
C GLU A 244 -17.05 -10.74 17.28
N ARG A 245 -16.00 -10.50 18.07
CA ARG A 245 -15.37 -9.17 18.20
C ARG A 245 -14.72 -8.60 16.92
N HIS A 246 -14.58 -9.42 15.88
CA HIS A 246 -14.03 -9.04 14.58
C HIS A 246 -15.11 -8.99 13.48
N GLN A 247 -16.38 -9.17 13.86
CA GLN A 247 -17.52 -8.99 12.97
C GLN A 247 -17.99 -7.53 12.98
N GLY A 248 -18.49 -7.05 11.84
CA GLY A 248 -18.82 -5.66 11.61
C GLY A 248 -17.58 -4.78 11.42
N VAL A 249 -17.70 -3.50 11.76
CA VAL A 249 -16.60 -2.53 11.62
C VAL A 249 -15.46 -2.85 12.56
N SER A 250 -14.25 -2.89 12.03
CA SER A 250 -13.02 -3.16 12.79
C SER A 250 -12.70 -2.01 13.75
N HIS A 251 -12.10 -2.33 14.89
CA HIS A 251 -11.57 -1.30 15.80
C HIS A 251 -10.57 -0.37 15.10
N HIS A 252 -9.75 -0.89 14.17
CA HIS A 252 -8.85 -0.07 13.36
C HIS A 252 -9.56 1.05 12.60
N ALA A 253 -10.75 0.78 12.05
CA ALA A 253 -11.53 1.80 11.34
C ALA A 253 -12.09 2.84 12.32
N ARG A 254 -12.54 2.40 13.51
CA ARG A 254 -12.97 3.31 14.58
C ARG A 254 -11.84 4.20 15.07
N ASP A 255 -10.64 3.66 15.22
CA ASP A 255 -9.45 4.39 15.66
C ASP A 255 -9.04 5.45 14.63
N ILE A 256 -9.17 5.15 13.33
CA ILE A 256 -8.99 6.14 12.25
C ILE A 256 -10.04 7.25 12.33
N ILE A 257 -11.33 6.92 12.43
CA ILE A 257 -12.43 7.89 12.53
C ILE A 257 -12.29 8.79 13.77
N ARG A 258 -11.75 8.25 14.87
CA ARG A 258 -11.47 9.02 16.08
C ARG A 258 -10.37 10.06 15.88
N LEU A 259 -9.43 9.82 14.96
CA LEU A 259 -8.26 10.66 14.76
C LEU A 259 -8.38 11.60 13.57
N ALA A 260 -9.27 11.33 12.61
CA ALA A 260 -9.37 12.11 11.39
C ALA A 260 -10.82 12.33 10.97
N GLU A 261 -11.11 13.52 10.44
CA GLU A 261 -12.35 13.78 9.73
C GLU A 261 -12.31 13.08 8.38
N VAL A 262 -13.29 12.21 8.15
CA VAL A 262 -13.41 11.40 6.95
C VAL A 262 -14.87 11.19 6.59
N THR A 263 -15.15 11.03 5.30
CA THR A 263 -16.36 10.35 4.86
C THR A 263 -16.15 8.85 4.97
N ALA A 264 -16.93 8.19 5.83
CA ALA A 264 -16.96 6.73 5.91
C ALA A 264 -17.97 6.17 4.89
N ALA A 265 -17.50 5.73 3.74
CA ALA A 265 -18.35 5.12 2.72
C ALA A 265 -18.82 3.72 3.18
N TRP A 266 -20.12 3.46 3.06
CA TRP A 266 -20.74 2.21 3.52
C TRP A 266 -21.70 1.63 2.46
N PRO A 267 -21.69 0.30 2.22
CA PRO A 267 -22.61 -0.32 1.28
C PRO A 267 -24.08 -0.10 1.67
N ARG A 268 -24.87 0.46 0.75
CA ARG A 268 -26.33 0.61 0.93
C ARG A 268 -26.98 -0.75 1.12
N GLY A 269 -27.96 -0.83 2.01
CA GLY A 269 -28.69 -2.06 2.31
C GLY A 269 -27.98 -3.01 3.30
N VAL A 270 -26.75 -2.70 3.70
CA VAL A 270 -26.10 -3.33 4.84
C VAL A 270 -26.40 -2.52 6.10
N GLU A 271 -26.72 -3.20 7.21
CA GLU A 271 -27.01 -2.55 8.49
C GLU A 271 -25.92 -1.53 8.85
N SER A 272 -26.35 -0.29 9.12
CA SER A 272 -25.45 0.80 9.45
C SER A 272 -24.69 0.51 10.74
N PRO A 273 -23.37 0.76 10.79
CA PRO A 273 -22.58 0.49 11.98
C PRO A 273 -22.93 1.45 13.12
N SER A 274 -23.17 0.88 14.31
CA SER A 274 -23.46 1.68 15.51
C SER A 274 -22.31 2.64 15.85
N GLY A 275 -22.66 3.90 16.12
CA GLY A 275 -21.75 4.94 16.58
C GLY A 275 -20.84 5.53 15.51
N ILE A 276 -21.10 5.27 14.23
CA ILE A 276 -20.34 5.81 13.10
C ILE A 276 -21.32 6.44 12.11
N ALA A 277 -21.13 7.72 11.79
CA ALA A 277 -21.84 8.34 10.67
C ALA A 277 -21.24 7.83 9.35
N VAL A 278 -22.10 7.37 8.44
CA VAL A 278 -21.70 6.80 7.16
C VAL A 278 -22.40 7.46 5.98
N GLU A 279 -21.74 7.49 4.84
CA GLU A 279 -22.33 7.81 3.53
C GLU A 279 -22.76 6.49 2.88
N GLU A 280 -24.06 6.29 2.67
CA GLU A 280 -24.57 5.08 2.02
C GLU A 280 -24.37 5.12 0.50
N VAL A 281 -23.57 4.18 0.00
CA VAL A 281 -23.16 4.10 -1.39
C VAL A 281 -23.73 2.86 -2.03
N ASP A 282 -24.25 3.01 -3.25
CA ASP A 282 -24.69 1.90 -4.07
C ASP A 282 -23.47 1.09 -4.55
N VAL A 283 -23.47 -0.20 -4.21
CA VAL A 283 -22.41 -1.16 -4.53
C VAL A 283 -22.91 -2.26 -5.48
N ASP A 284 -24.05 -2.08 -6.14
CA ASP A 284 -24.56 -3.04 -7.11
C ASP A 284 -23.49 -3.37 -8.17
N GLY A 285 -23.29 -4.67 -8.41
CA GLY A 285 -22.31 -5.19 -9.37
C GLY A 285 -20.86 -5.20 -8.87
N TRP A 286 -20.59 -4.97 -7.57
CA TRP A 286 -19.22 -4.96 -7.06
C TRP A 286 -18.50 -6.30 -7.30
N GLU A 287 -19.17 -7.45 -7.25
CA GLU A 287 -18.57 -8.75 -7.50
C GLU A 287 -18.04 -8.85 -8.94
N GLU A 288 -18.84 -8.42 -9.91
CA GLU A 288 -18.48 -8.43 -11.34
C GLU A 288 -17.35 -7.43 -11.62
N ALA A 289 -17.45 -6.22 -11.05
CA ALA A 289 -16.42 -5.20 -11.23
C ALA A 289 -15.08 -5.61 -10.61
N CYS A 290 -15.09 -6.37 -9.51
CA CYS A 290 -13.88 -6.89 -8.89
C CYS A 290 -13.40 -8.21 -9.52
N ALA A 291 -14.18 -8.83 -10.42
CA ALA A 291 -13.86 -10.13 -10.99
C ALA A 291 -12.51 -10.09 -11.74
N GLY A 292 -11.67 -11.10 -11.47
CA GLY A 292 -10.33 -11.19 -12.06
C GLY A 292 -9.30 -10.21 -11.49
N LEU A 293 -9.64 -9.41 -10.47
CA LEU A 293 -8.65 -8.68 -9.68
C LEU A 293 -8.11 -9.55 -8.54
N PRO A 294 -6.91 -9.25 -8.01
CA PRO A 294 -6.37 -9.97 -6.85
C PRO A 294 -7.17 -9.63 -5.56
N LEU A 295 -8.16 -10.46 -5.23
CA LEU A 295 -9.01 -10.30 -4.04
C LEU A 295 -8.65 -11.33 -2.98
N SER A 296 -7.76 -10.96 -2.06
CA SER A 296 -7.49 -11.78 -0.88
C SER A 296 -7.23 -10.92 0.35
N HIS A 297 -7.85 -11.27 1.46
CA HIS A 297 -7.65 -10.64 2.75
C HIS A 297 -7.53 -11.70 3.84
N MET A 298 -6.34 -11.84 4.44
CA MET A 298 -6.07 -12.82 5.51
C MET A 298 -6.44 -14.27 5.11
N GLY A 299 -6.18 -14.63 3.85
CA GLY A 299 -6.50 -15.96 3.31
C GLY A 299 -7.97 -16.16 2.93
N ARG A 300 -8.82 -15.13 3.06
CA ARG A 300 -10.23 -15.13 2.64
C ARG A 300 -10.38 -14.40 1.32
N ASP A 301 -11.23 -14.91 0.45
CA ASP A 301 -11.60 -14.30 -0.83
C ASP A 301 -12.93 -13.52 -0.71
N ALA A 302 -13.40 -12.98 -1.83
CA ALA A 302 -14.65 -12.21 -1.91
C ALA A 302 -15.90 -13.01 -1.51
N THR A 303 -15.89 -14.32 -1.68
CA THR A 303 -17.00 -15.19 -1.26
C THR A 303 -17.01 -15.39 0.26
N ALA A 304 -15.81 -15.51 0.84
CA ALA A 304 -15.64 -15.77 2.27
C ALA A 304 -15.82 -14.53 3.15
N ASP A 305 -15.60 -13.31 2.63
CA ASP A 305 -15.79 -12.06 3.39
C ASP A 305 -16.33 -10.91 2.51
N PRO A 306 -17.55 -11.02 1.96
CA PRO A 306 -18.07 -10.09 0.95
C PRO A 306 -18.17 -8.64 1.46
N LEU A 307 -18.55 -8.45 2.73
CA LEU A 307 -18.65 -7.11 3.32
C LEU A 307 -17.32 -6.34 3.27
N PHE A 308 -16.18 -7.02 3.45
CA PHE A 308 -14.87 -6.39 3.38
C PHE A 308 -14.62 -5.76 2.02
N PHE A 309 -14.91 -6.50 0.95
CA PHE A 309 -14.68 -6.06 -0.42
C PHE A 309 -15.73 -5.06 -0.87
N ALA A 310 -17.01 -5.27 -0.55
CA ALA A 310 -18.09 -4.33 -0.84
C ALA A 310 -17.87 -2.97 -0.16
N ALA A 311 -17.44 -2.93 1.11
CA ALA A 311 -17.15 -1.68 1.81
C ALA A 311 -15.95 -0.92 1.22
N ALA A 312 -14.91 -1.64 0.77
CA ALA A 312 -13.80 -1.03 0.05
C ALA A 312 -14.22 -0.51 -1.34
N PHE A 313 -15.04 -1.27 -2.07
CA PHE A 313 -15.64 -0.84 -3.34
C PHE A 313 -16.50 0.42 -3.17
N ALA A 314 -17.28 0.50 -2.08
CA ALA A 314 -18.10 1.66 -1.73
C ALA A 314 -17.27 2.96 -1.66
N ALA A 315 -16.07 2.91 -1.06
CA ALA A 315 -15.19 4.07 -1.00
C ALA A 315 -14.66 4.50 -2.37
N GLY A 316 -14.39 3.55 -3.26
CA GLY A 316 -14.06 3.84 -4.66
C GLY A 316 -15.21 4.52 -5.41
N ARG A 317 -16.43 4.02 -5.24
CA ARG A 317 -17.65 4.60 -5.84
C ARG A 317 -17.95 6.00 -5.30
N ALA A 318 -17.77 6.19 -3.99
CA ALA A 318 -17.88 7.50 -3.36
C ALA A 318 -16.88 8.49 -3.98
N ALA A 319 -15.62 8.08 -4.14
CA ALA A 319 -14.58 8.90 -4.79
C ALA A 319 -14.95 9.26 -6.23
N ARG A 320 -15.42 8.27 -7.01
CA ARG A 320 -15.90 8.50 -8.38
C ARG A 320 -17.04 9.51 -8.46
N GLY A 321 -17.97 9.47 -7.50
CA GLY A 321 -19.09 10.41 -7.43
C GLY A 321 -18.70 11.86 -7.16
N ARG A 322 -17.44 12.13 -6.78
CA ARG A 322 -16.91 13.49 -6.57
C ARG A 322 -16.26 14.09 -7.82
N LEU A 323 -16.02 13.29 -8.86
CA LEU A 323 -15.54 13.80 -10.15
C LEU A 323 -16.71 14.53 -10.84
N VAL A 324 -16.54 15.84 -11.03
CA VAL A 324 -17.51 16.73 -11.70
C VAL A 324 -17.34 16.69 -13.21
#